data_AF-A0A022R3W7-F1
#
_entry.id   AF-A0A022R3W7-F1
#
_cell.length_a   1.000
_cell.length_b   1.000
_cell.length_c   1.000
_cell.angle_alpha   90.00
_cell.angle_beta   90.00
_cell.angle_gamma   90.00
#
_symmetry.space_group_name_H-M   'P 1'
#
loop_
_entity.id
_entity.type
_entity.pdbx_description
1 polymer ?
#
loop_
_entity_poly.entity_id
_entity_poly.type
_entity_poly.pdbx_seq_one_letter_code
_entity_poly.pdbx_strand_id
1 'polypeptide(L)'
;YSYSLIRLLYGRKWSDGEASKALQCFCLYVIVLAMNGTSEAFMHAVATENQLKRSNDSLLVFSLIYLVLNVLLIRSAGAIGLILANSLNMFFRIVYSAIFIRKYFKDSSSFSFRDCLPKGSELLLISGVATFILERIYLDRENFWSTFTIHLSFGLACFSVAAFVIYKKEKPFISKIIRFRKHAD
;
A
#
# COMPACT_ATOMS: atom_id res chain seq x y z
N TYR A 1 11.34 9.75 -2.38
CA TYR A 1 11.57 9.79 -3.85
C TYR A 1 10.55 10.55 -4.66
N SER A 2 9.28 10.69 -4.27
CA SER A 2 8.27 11.38 -5.11
C SER A 2 8.69 12.80 -5.48
N TYR A 3 9.32 13.54 -4.57
CA TYR A 3 9.88 14.86 -4.86
C TYR A 3 10.99 14.81 -5.91
N SER A 4 11.95 13.90 -5.73
CA SER A 4 13.07 13.72 -6.66
C SER A 4 12.59 13.31 -8.07
N LEU A 5 11.56 12.47 -8.16
CA LEU A 5 10.97 12.04 -9.44
C LEU A 5 10.27 13.18 -10.16
N ILE A 6 9.44 13.96 -9.45
CA ILE A 6 8.76 15.12 -10.04
C ILE A 6 9.78 16.20 -10.45
N ARG A 7 10.84 16.40 -9.65
CA ARG A 7 11.95 17.31 -9.97
C ARG A 7 12.67 16.90 -11.26
N LEU A 8 12.87 15.60 -11.48
CA LEU A 8 13.50 15.05 -12.69
C LEU A 8 12.61 15.21 -13.94
N LEU A 9 11.31 14.87 -13.82
CA LEU A 9 10.40 14.79 -14.97
C LEU A 9 9.76 16.12 -15.34
N TYR A 10 9.43 16.95 -14.36
CA TYR A 10 8.63 18.17 -14.54
C TYR A 10 9.35 19.44 -14.03
N GLY A 11 10.53 19.30 -13.44
CA GLY A 11 11.35 20.42 -12.98
C GLY A 11 10.90 21.05 -11.66
N ARG A 12 11.63 22.10 -11.24
CA ARG A 12 11.48 22.78 -9.94
C ARG A 12 10.07 23.34 -9.70
N LYS A 13 9.41 23.84 -10.76
CA LYS A 13 8.07 24.46 -10.68
C LYS A 13 7.02 23.51 -10.10
N TRP A 14 7.08 22.23 -10.45
CA TRP A 14 6.10 21.23 -10.00
C TRP A 14 6.58 20.46 -8.78
N SER A 15 7.88 20.26 -8.61
CA SER A 15 8.43 19.55 -7.45
C SER A 15 8.17 20.29 -6.15
N ASP A 16 8.29 21.62 -6.19
CA ASP A 16 8.16 22.48 -5.01
C ASP A 16 6.69 22.81 -4.68
N GLY A 17 5.76 22.45 -5.57
CA GLY A 17 4.32 22.55 -5.37
C GLY A 17 3.69 21.31 -4.73
N GLU A 18 2.36 21.20 -4.82
CA GLU A 18 1.59 20.12 -4.18
C GLU A 18 1.77 18.74 -4.84
N ALA A 19 2.26 18.69 -6.09
CA ALA A 19 2.38 17.46 -6.88
C ALA A 19 3.23 16.39 -6.18
N SER A 20 4.35 16.77 -5.56
CA SER A 20 5.21 15.85 -4.83
C SER A 20 4.53 15.21 -3.63
N LYS A 21 3.66 15.95 -2.93
CA LYS A 21 2.89 15.45 -1.78
C LYS A 21 1.71 14.59 -2.24
N ALA A 22 1.00 15.04 -3.28
CA ALA A 22 -0.08 14.28 -3.88
C ALA A 22 0.40 12.89 -4.36
N LEU A 23 1.56 12.83 -5.01
CA LEU A 23 2.14 11.57 -5.46
C LEU A 23 2.53 10.65 -4.28
N GLN A 24 3.03 11.19 -3.16
CA GLN A 24 3.30 10.40 -1.94
C GLN A 24 2.01 9.78 -1.39
N CYS A 25 0.96 10.58 -1.24
CA CYS A 25 -0.35 10.09 -0.80
C CYS A 25 -0.92 9.06 -1.78
N PHE A 26 -0.75 9.27 -3.08
CA PHE A 26 -1.20 8.33 -4.10
C PHE A 26 -0.49 6.97 -4.01
N CYS A 27 0.83 6.95 -3.77
CA CYS A 27 1.55 5.69 -3.56
C CYS A 27 1.03 4.90 -2.35
N LEU A 28 0.72 5.59 -1.24
CA LEU A 28 0.10 4.94 -0.08
C LEU A 28 -1.30 4.43 -0.41
N TYR A 29 -2.08 5.22 -1.15
CA TYR A 29 -3.40 4.83 -1.63
C TYR A 29 -3.36 3.55 -2.47
N VAL A 30 -2.38 3.39 -3.37
CA VAL A 30 -2.22 2.16 -4.18
C VAL A 30 -2.01 0.91 -3.32
N ILE A 31 -1.27 1.02 -2.21
CA ILE A 31 -1.08 -0.11 -1.27
C ILE A 31 -2.42 -0.48 -0.61
N VAL A 32 -3.19 0.52 -0.17
CA VAL A 32 -4.53 0.31 0.40
C VAL A 32 -5.47 -0.30 -0.64
N LEU A 33 -5.44 0.19 -1.88
CA LEU A 33 -6.22 -0.34 -3.00
C LEU A 33 -5.92 -1.82 -3.25
N ALA A 34 -4.64 -2.21 -3.26
CA ALA A 34 -4.24 -3.60 -3.45
C ALA A 34 -4.78 -4.51 -2.33
N MET A 35 -4.63 -4.10 -1.07
CA MET A 35 -5.17 -4.84 0.08
C MET A 35 -6.69 -4.98 0.03
N ASN A 36 -7.39 -3.93 -0.40
CA ASN A 36 -8.84 -3.96 -0.57
C ASN A 36 -9.25 -4.99 -1.63
N GLY A 37 -8.62 -4.95 -2.82
CA GLY A 37 -8.93 -5.88 -3.90
C GLY A 37 -8.72 -7.35 -3.52
N THR A 38 -7.62 -7.68 -2.84
CA THR A 38 -7.35 -9.07 -2.44
C THR A 38 -8.29 -9.56 -1.33
N SER A 39 -8.61 -8.70 -0.36
CA SER A 39 -9.47 -9.08 0.77
C SER A 39 -10.91 -9.34 0.33
N GLU A 40 -11.43 -8.50 -0.59
CA GLU A 40 -12.77 -8.67 -1.13
C GLU A 40 -12.87 -9.86 -2.06
N ALA A 41 -11.87 -10.08 -2.92
CA ALA A 41 -11.85 -11.27 -3.78
C ALA A 41 -11.94 -12.56 -2.95
N PHE A 42 -11.20 -12.64 -1.83
CA PHE A 42 -11.31 -13.77 -0.90
C PHE A 42 -12.71 -13.87 -0.28
N MET A 43 -13.24 -12.76 0.24
CA MET A 43 -14.57 -12.74 0.83
C MET A 43 -15.63 -13.21 -0.17
N HIS A 44 -15.61 -12.71 -1.41
CA HIS A 44 -16.55 -13.11 -2.46
C HIS A 44 -16.40 -14.58 -2.88
N ALA A 45 -15.20 -15.14 -2.83
CA ALA A 45 -14.98 -16.54 -3.17
C ALA A 45 -15.53 -17.52 -2.11
N VAL A 46 -15.66 -17.07 -0.85
CA VAL A 46 -15.95 -17.94 0.30
C VAL A 46 -17.31 -17.66 0.94
N ALA A 47 -17.86 -16.46 0.76
CA ALA A 47 -19.10 -16.05 1.43
C ALA A 47 -20.35 -16.69 0.82
N THR A 48 -21.23 -17.19 1.70
CA THR A 48 -22.59 -17.64 1.37
C THR A 48 -23.56 -16.45 1.32
N GLU A 49 -24.61 -16.50 0.49
CA GLU A 49 -25.49 -15.36 0.18
C GLU A 49 -26.07 -14.63 1.41
N ASN A 50 -26.41 -15.37 2.46
CA ASN A 50 -26.98 -14.78 3.69
C ASN A 50 -25.96 -13.97 4.51
N GLN A 51 -24.67 -14.34 4.47
CA GLN A 51 -23.61 -13.54 5.10
C GLN A 51 -23.21 -12.35 4.21
N LEU A 52 -23.32 -12.50 2.89
CA LEU A 52 -23.13 -11.42 1.92
C LEU A 52 -24.22 -10.33 2.03
N LYS A 53 -25.46 -10.69 2.35
CA LYS A 53 -26.55 -9.71 2.58
C LYS A 53 -26.34 -8.87 3.84
N ARG A 54 -26.07 -9.52 4.98
CA ARG A 54 -25.81 -8.82 6.26
C ARG A 54 -24.52 -7.97 6.23
N SER A 55 -23.58 -8.37 5.36
CA SER A 55 -22.39 -7.63 4.99
C SER A 55 -22.71 -6.35 4.20
N ASN A 56 -23.57 -6.46 3.19
CA ASN A 56 -23.95 -5.36 2.32
C ASN A 56 -24.68 -4.24 3.08
N ASP A 57 -25.45 -4.60 4.12
CA ASP A 57 -26.13 -3.63 4.99
C ASP A 57 -25.14 -2.81 5.85
N SER A 58 -24.03 -3.41 6.30
CA SER A 58 -22.94 -2.64 6.94
C SER A 58 -22.22 -1.73 5.94
N LEU A 59 -22.14 -2.13 4.66
CA LEU A 59 -21.55 -1.32 3.59
C LEU A 59 -22.30 0.01 3.40
N LEU A 60 -23.63 0.02 3.60
CA LEU A 60 -24.45 1.23 3.55
C LEU A 60 -24.12 2.22 4.69
N VAL A 61 -23.94 1.72 5.92
CA VAL A 61 -23.58 2.56 7.08
C VAL A 61 -22.18 3.16 6.90
N PHE A 62 -21.22 2.35 6.42
CA PHE A 62 -19.87 2.85 6.10
C PHE A 62 -19.88 3.82 4.91
N SER A 63 -20.76 3.62 3.92
CA SER A 63 -20.92 4.55 2.79
C SER A 63 -21.46 5.91 3.23
N LEU A 64 -22.35 5.94 4.23
CA LEU A 64 -22.86 7.19 4.81
C LEU A 64 -21.76 7.95 5.56
N ILE A 65 -20.96 7.24 6.36
CA ILE A 65 -19.77 7.80 7.05
C ILE A 65 -18.76 8.30 6.01
N TYR A 66 -18.52 7.54 4.95
CA TYR A 66 -17.67 7.93 3.83
C TYR A 66 -18.14 9.22 3.16
N LEU A 67 -19.42 9.36 2.85
CA LEU A 67 -19.96 10.57 2.21
C LEU A 67 -19.68 11.83 3.05
N VAL A 68 -19.88 11.75 4.37
CA VAL A 68 -19.61 12.86 5.29
C VAL A 68 -18.10 13.18 5.32
N LEU A 69 -17.25 12.17 5.46
CA LEU A 69 -15.79 12.35 5.46
C LEU A 69 -15.28 12.91 4.13
N ASN A 70 -15.84 12.45 3.02
CA ASN A 70 -15.45 12.88 1.68
C ASN A 70 -15.71 14.38 1.49
N VAL A 71 -16.89 14.87 1.88
CA VAL A 71 -17.22 16.29 1.83
C VAL A 71 -16.31 17.12 2.75
N LEU A 72 -16.01 16.64 3.96
CA LEU A 72 -15.15 17.35 4.92
C LEU A 72 -13.68 17.40 4.48
N LEU A 73 -13.14 16.30 3.95
CA LEU A 73 -11.74 16.22 3.53
C LEU A 73 -11.48 16.95 2.22
N ILE A 74 -12.41 16.90 1.25
CA ILE A 74 -12.28 17.67 0.00
C ILE A 74 -12.28 19.18 0.30
N ARG A 75 -13.17 19.65 1.17
CA ARG A 75 -13.21 21.07 1.55
C ARG A 75 -11.97 21.55 2.28
N SER A 76 -11.29 20.68 3.02
CA SER A 76 -10.12 21.06 3.82
C SER A 76 -8.78 20.91 3.09
N ALA A 77 -8.63 19.92 2.19
CA ALA A 77 -7.34 19.55 1.60
C ALA A 77 -7.33 19.36 0.07
N GLY A 78 -8.40 19.78 -0.63
CA GLY A 78 -8.46 19.77 -2.10
C GLY A 78 -8.16 18.40 -2.72
N ALA A 79 -7.21 18.33 -3.65
CA ALA A 79 -6.83 17.11 -4.35
C ALA A 79 -6.25 16.02 -3.41
N ILE A 80 -5.50 16.41 -2.38
CA ILE A 80 -5.00 15.47 -1.36
C ILE A 80 -6.17 14.94 -0.52
N GLY A 81 -7.13 15.81 -0.20
CA GLY A 81 -8.37 15.45 0.48
C GLY A 81 -9.17 14.38 -0.26
N LEU A 82 -9.25 14.47 -1.59
CA LEU A 82 -9.89 13.46 -2.43
C LEU A 82 -9.20 12.09 -2.34
N ILE A 83 -7.86 12.05 -2.42
CA ILE A 83 -7.08 10.80 -2.30
C ILE A 83 -7.27 10.19 -0.91
N LEU A 84 -7.23 11.00 0.14
CA LEU A 84 -7.42 10.54 1.52
C LEU A 84 -8.84 10.01 1.77
N ALA A 85 -9.87 10.70 1.27
CA ALA A 85 -11.24 10.24 1.39
C ALA A 85 -11.44 8.87 0.72
N ASN A 86 -10.87 8.68 -0.47
CA ASN A 86 -10.95 7.40 -1.17
C ASN A 86 -10.14 6.29 -0.46
N SER A 87 -8.98 6.64 0.09
CA SER A 87 -8.18 5.71 0.92
C SER A 87 -8.96 5.23 2.14
N LEU A 88 -9.68 6.13 2.80
CA LEU A 88 -10.47 5.82 3.99
C LEU A 88 -11.66 4.92 3.68
N ASN A 89 -12.31 5.12 2.53
CA ASN A 89 -13.35 4.21 2.05
C ASN A 89 -12.83 2.78 1.89
N MET A 90 -11.66 2.64 1.24
CA MET A 90 -11.02 1.35 1.04
C MET A 90 -10.57 0.73 2.36
N PHE A 91 -10.12 1.55 3.31
CA PHE A 91 -9.78 1.10 4.66
C PHE A 91 -10.96 0.46 5.38
N PHE A 92 -12.14 1.10 5.36
CA PHE A 92 -13.34 0.51 5.97
C PHE A 92 -13.72 -0.83 5.35
N ARG A 93 -13.62 -0.93 4.01
CA ARG A 93 -13.87 -2.18 3.27
C ARG A 93 -12.86 -3.28 3.62
N ILE A 94 -11.59 -2.94 3.83
CA ILE A 94 -10.56 -3.87 4.31
C ILE A 94 -10.89 -4.34 5.73
N VAL A 95 -11.18 -3.44 6.66
CA VAL A 95 -11.53 -3.78 8.05
C VAL A 95 -12.71 -4.75 8.08
N TYR A 96 -13.73 -4.45 7.28
CA TYR A 96 -14.90 -5.30 7.16
C TYR A 96 -14.53 -6.71 6.64
N SER A 97 -13.83 -6.78 5.50
CA SER A 97 -13.39 -8.05 4.91
C SER A 97 -12.49 -8.84 5.88
N ALA A 98 -11.63 -8.15 6.63
CA ALA A 98 -10.77 -8.77 7.64
C ALA A 98 -11.57 -9.34 8.82
N ILE A 99 -12.63 -8.67 9.28
CA ILE A 99 -13.54 -9.21 10.31
C ILE A 99 -14.23 -10.48 9.80
N PHE A 100 -14.70 -10.48 8.56
CA PHE A 100 -15.30 -11.65 7.92
C PHE A 100 -14.31 -12.82 7.87
N ILE A 101 -13.09 -12.58 7.38
CA ILE A 101 -12.01 -13.58 7.30
C ILE A 101 -11.70 -14.15 8.69
N ARG A 102 -11.56 -13.29 9.71
CA ARG A 102 -11.33 -13.75 11.10
C ARG A 102 -12.44 -14.64 11.62
N LYS A 103 -13.70 -14.31 11.31
CA LYS A 103 -14.84 -15.12 11.71
C LYS A 103 -14.87 -16.46 10.97
N TYR A 104 -14.54 -16.47 9.68
CA TYR A 104 -14.45 -17.68 8.87
C TYR A 104 -13.39 -18.65 9.40
N PHE A 105 -12.22 -18.15 9.79
CA PHE A 105 -11.14 -18.97 10.35
C PHE A 105 -11.21 -19.13 11.88
N LYS A 106 -12.28 -18.71 12.56
CA LYS A 106 -12.37 -18.74 14.03
C LYS A 106 -12.21 -20.16 14.61
N ASP A 107 -12.66 -21.16 13.86
CA ASP A 107 -12.57 -22.58 14.24
C ASP A 107 -11.29 -23.27 13.69
N SER A 108 -10.47 -22.53 12.95
CA SER A 108 -9.19 -23.00 12.40
C SER A 108 -8.02 -22.27 13.09
N SER A 109 -7.28 -22.98 13.94
CA SER A 109 -6.19 -22.46 14.78
C SER A 109 -4.95 -21.93 14.05
N SER A 110 -4.95 -21.89 12.70
CA SER A 110 -3.73 -21.69 11.89
C SER A 110 -3.66 -20.38 11.09
N PHE A 111 -4.70 -19.54 11.07
CA PHE A 111 -4.69 -18.35 10.20
C PHE A 111 -4.21 -17.08 10.92
N SER A 112 -3.13 -16.48 10.43
CA SER A 112 -2.65 -15.17 10.86
C SER A 112 -2.47 -14.23 9.66
N PHE A 113 -2.89 -12.97 9.78
CA PHE A 113 -2.68 -11.95 8.75
C PHE A 113 -1.20 -11.67 8.49
N ARG A 114 -0.31 -11.98 9.45
CA ARG A 114 1.13 -11.84 9.26
C ARG A 114 1.69 -12.83 8.26
N ASP A 115 1.07 -14.00 8.14
CA ASP A 115 1.48 -15.03 7.17
C ASP A 115 1.12 -14.65 5.73
N CYS A 116 0.23 -13.66 5.55
CA CYS A 116 -0.10 -13.09 4.25
C CYS A 116 0.98 -12.12 3.73
N LEU A 117 1.87 -11.63 4.61
CA LEU A 117 2.97 -10.76 4.21
C LEU A 117 4.22 -11.59 3.88
N PRO A 118 5.00 -11.21 2.86
CA PRO A 118 6.27 -11.87 2.57
C PRO A 118 7.19 -11.83 3.78
N LYS A 119 7.81 -12.96 4.09
CA LYS A 119 8.81 -13.07 5.16
C LYS A 119 9.99 -12.16 4.83
N GLY A 120 10.25 -11.19 5.70
CA GLY A 120 11.29 -10.17 5.50
C GLY A 120 10.81 -8.85 4.90
N SER A 121 9.50 -8.66 4.71
CA SER A 121 8.88 -7.37 4.38
C SER A 121 9.21 -6.26 5.40
N GLU A 122 9.49 -6.61 6.66
CA GLU A 122 9.98 -5.70 7.70
C GLU A 122 11.23 -4.93 7.26
N LEU A 123 12.17 -5.60 6.57
CA LEU A 123 13.39 -4.97 6.07
C LEU A 123 13.09 -3.94 4.98
N LEU A 124 12.09 -4.22 4.13
CA LEU A 124 11.63 -3.29 3.12
C LEU A 124 10.97 -2.05 3.77
N LEU A 125 10.16 -2.24 4.81
CA LEU A 125 9.57 -1.13 5.58
C LEU A 125 10.65 -0.28 6.25
N ILE A 126 11.61 -0.91 6.94
CA ILE A 126 12.72 -0.21 7.59
C ILE A 126 13.54 0.57 6.56
N SER A 127 13.86 -0.04 5.42
CA SER A 127 14.58 0.64 4.34
C SER A 127 13.82 1.83 3.76
N GLY A 128 12.49 1.72 3.63
CA GLY A 128 11.63 2.79 3.17
C GLY A 128 11.63 3.97 4.14
N VAL A 129 11.51 3.71 5.44
CA VAL A 129 11.57 4.74 6.49
C VAL A 129 12.95 5.39 6.54
N ALA A 130 14.03 4.59 6.51
CA ALA A 130 15.40 5.11 6.50
C ALA A 130 15.64 6.03 5.29
N THR A 131 15.15 5.64 4.11
CA THR A 131 15.27 6.44 2.90
C THR A 131 14.42 7.71 2.98
N PHE A 132 13.22 7.66 3.55
CA PHE A 132 12.39 8.85 3.78
C PHE A 132 13.07 9.86 4.72
N ILE A 133 13.70 9.37 5.80
CA ILE A 133 14.46 10.22 6.73
C ILE A 133 15.69 10.81 6.01
N LEU A 134 16.41 10.00 5.23
CA LEU A 134 17.57 10.46 4.47
C LEU A 134 17.20 11.55 3.46
N GLU A 135 16.05 11.42 2.78
CA GLU A 135 15.52 12.45 1.87
C GLU A 135 15.28 13.77 2.63
N ARG A 136 14.78 13.71 3.87
CA ARG A 136 14.48 14.90 4.67
C ARG A 136 15.71 15.62 5.20
N ILE A 137 16.77 14.88 5.51
CA ILE A 137 17.99 15.43 6.12
C ILE A 137 19.00 15.86 5.06
N TYR A 138 19.16 15.06 3.99
CA TYR A 138 20.31 15.15 3.09
C TYR A 138 19.97 15.73 1.71
N LEU A 139 18.69 15.81 1.32
CA LEU A 139 18.32 16.33 0.01
C LEU A 139 18.38 17.86 -0.01
N ASP A 140 19.56 18.38 -0.35
CA ASP A 140 19.75 19.80 -0.64
C ASP A 140 19.11 20.17 -1.99
N ARG A 141 18.35 21.27 -2.01
CA ARG A 141 17.64 21.76 -3.19
C ARG A 141 18.53 22.54 -4.14
N GLU A 142 19.64 23.10 -3.65
CA GLU A 142 20.59 23.88 -4.45
C GLU A 142 21.59 22.95 -5.16
N ASN A 143 22.19 22.00 -4.44
CA ASN A 143 23.07 20.98 -5.01
C ASN A 143 22.36 19.69 -5.44
N PHE A 144 21.11 19.80 -5.92
CA PHE A 144 20.19 18.68 -6.17
C PHE A 144 20.82 17.48 -6.87
N TRP A 145 21.58 17.66 -7.96
CA TRP A 145 22.11 16.54 -8.73
C TRP A 145 23.12 15.68 -7.95
N SER A 146 23.98 16.31 -7.14
CA SER A 146 24.98 15.58 -6.35
C SER A 146 24.30 14.81 -5.22
N THR A 147 23.44 15.46 -4.44
CA THR A 147 22.69 14.82 -3.34
C THR A 147 21.67 13.80 -3.85
N PHE A 148 21.08 14.01 -5.03
CA PHE A 148 20.17 13.05 -5.67
C PHE A 148 20.86 11.75 -6.03
N THR A 149 22.06 11.78 -6.64
CA THR A 149 22.77 10.54 -7.01
C THR A 149 23.12 9.70 -5.80
N ILE A 150 23.55 10.33 -4.69
CA ILE A 150 23.81 9.66 -3.42
C ILE A 150 22.52 9.07 -2.86
N HIS A 151 21.45 9.86 -2.80
CA HIS A 151 20.16 9.43 -2.29
C HIS A 151 19.58 8.27 -3.11
N LEU A 152 19.67 8.32 -4.44
CA LEU A 152 19.21 7.26 -5.34
C LEU A 152 20.04 5.98 -5.16
N SER A 153 21.37 6.10 -5.09
CA SER A 153 22.27 4.96 -4.91
C SER A 153 22.01 4.24 -3.58
N PHE A 154 21.80 5.01 -2.51
CA PHE A 154 21.47 4.45 -1.19
C PHE A 154 20.15 3.67 -1.22
N GLY A 155 19.07 4.24 -1.74
CA GLY A 155 17.80 3.51 -1.79
C GLY A 155 17.81 2.34 -2.76
N LEU A 156 18.53 2.42 -3.89
CA LEU A 156 18.71 1.28 -4.79
C LEU A 156 19.44 0.13 -4.09
N ALA A 157 20.50 0.43 -3.33
CA ALA A 157 21.22 -0.55 -2.54
C ALA A 157 20.31 -1.17 -1.48
N CYS A 158 19.59 -0.37 -0.70
CA CYS A 158 18.67 -0.86 0.32
C CYS A 158 17.54 -1.71 -0.27
N PHE A 159 16.94 -1.27 -1.39
CA PHE A 159 15.90 -2.02 -2.09
C PHE A 159 16.43 -3.36 -2.61
N SER A 160 17.64 -3.38 -3.18
CA SER A 160 18.28 -4.60 -3.69
C SER A 160 18.54 -5.60 -2.56
N VAL A 161 19.04 -5.13 -1.41
CA VAL A 161 19.25 -5.98 -0.23
C VAL A 161 17.91 -6.53 0.28
N ALA A 162 16.89 -5.68 0.41
CA ALA A 162 15.56 -6.12 0.84
C ALA A 162 14.96 -7.16 -0.12
N ALA A 163 15.02 -6.91 -1.42
CA ALA A 163 14.54 -7.82 -2.46
C ALA A 163 15.28 -9.17 -2.41
N PHE A 164 16.60 -9.15 -2.23
CA PHE A 164 17.39 -10.37 -2.11
C PHE A 164 17.03 -11.20 -0.87
N VAL A 165 16.85 -10.54 0.28
CA VAL A 165 16.44 -11.21 1.53
C VAL A 165 15.04 -11.82 1.38
N ILE A 166 14.09 -11.07 0.81
CA ILE A 166 12.74 -11.58 0.54
C ILE A 166 12.80 -12.78 -0.42
N TYR A 167 13.56 -12.68 -1.51
CA TYR A 167 13.72 -13.78 -2.47
C TYR A 167 14.28 -15.04 -1.81
N LYS A 168 15.29 -14.91 -0.94
CA LYS A 168 15.83 -16.07 -0.21
C LYS A 168 14.84 -16.68 0.76
N LYS A 169 14.09 -15.86 1.50
CA LYS A 169 13.10 -16.33 2.48
C LYS A 169 11.87 -16.95 1.80
N GLU A 170 11.46 -16.43 0.64
CA GLU A 170 10.30 -16.88 -0.13
C GLU A 170 10.63 -17.88 -1.24
N LYS A 171 11.89 -18.32 -1.35
CA LYS A 171 12.32 -19.31 -2.36
C LYS A 171 11.42 -20.55 -2.42
N PRO A 172 10.97 -21.16 -1.29
CA PRO A 172 10.06 -22.30 -1.34
C PRO A 172 8.69 -21.95 -1.94
N PHE A 173 8.14 -20.77 -1.62
CA PHE A 173 6.87 -20.30 -2.15
C PHE A 173 6.95 -20.01 -3.65
N ILE A 174 8.01 -19.32 -4.08
CA ILE A 174 8.28 -19.03 -5.51
C ILE A 174 8.43 -20.34 -6.30
N SER A 175 9.18 -21.30 -5.77
CA SER A 175 9.34 -22.61 -6.41
C SER A 175 8.01 -23.35 -6.56
N LYS A 176 7.10 -23.21 -5.58
CA LYS A 176 5.76 -23.82 -5.64
C LYS A 176 4.93 -23.19 -6.75
N ILE A 177 4.94 -21.87 -6.88
CA ILE A 177 4.23 -21.15 -7.96
C ILE A 177 4.75 -21.57 -9.34
N ILE A 178 6.08 -21.61 -9.53
CA ILE A 178 6.69 -22.02 -10.81
C ILE A 178 6.27 -23.44 -11.18
N ARG A 179 6.22 -24.35 -10.19
CA ARG A 179 5.78 -25.73 -10.41
C ARG A 179 4.30 -25.82 -10.78
N PHE A 180 3.42 -25.03 -10.15
CA PHE A 180 2.00 -24.97 -10.52
C PHE A 180 1.80 -24.53 -11.96
N ARG A 181 2.52 -23.49 -12.40
CA ARG A 181 2.45 -23.02 -13.80
C ARG A 181 2.86 -24.11 -14.79
N LYS A 182 3.95 -24.83 -14.52
CA LYS A 182 4.44 -25.93 -15.37
C LYS A 182 3.50 -27.14 -15.45
N HIS A 183 2.55 -27.28 -14.54
CA HIS A 183 1.54 -28.35 -14.59
C HIS A 183 0.22 -27.88 -15.22
N ALA A 184 0.05 -26.58 -15.45
CA ALA A 184 -1.12 -26.00 -16.11
C ALA A 184 -0.92 -25.82 -17.63
N ASP A 185 0.34 -25.85 -18.09
CA ASP A 185 0.76 -25.90 -19.50
C ASP A 185 0.94 -27.36 -19.94
#